data_AF-A0A958K0F9-F1
#
_entry.id   AF-A0A958K0F9-F1
#
_cell.length_a   1.000
_cell.length_b   1.000
_cell.length_c   1.000
_cell.angle_alpha   90.00
_cell.angle_beta   90.00
_cell.angle_gamma   90.00
#
_symmetry.space_group_name_H-M   'P 1'
#
loop_
_entity.id
_entity.type
_entity.pdbx_description
1 polymer ?
#
loop_
_entity_poly.entity_id
_entity_poly.type
_entity_poly.pdbx_seq_one_letter_code
_entity_poly.pdbx_strand_id
1 'polypeptide(L)'
;MTKLLFPLLTFCFLSFPLLTELIAPQWEQTLGGVTKERKRPSLSLESFTSGKFQTRFEKWLLNSLGIRAPLVKTDNQLNYSLFSQLFSSTKGKAILGNDGHLIEKSYLLRAQGALYPKKKALEQKIQEVTALHHLLEAKGKFLIVLISANKPALHPEVTPEIYTIGD
;
A
#
# COMPACT_ATOMS: atom_id res chain seq x y z
N MET A 1 -41.72 -9.56 23.86
CA MET A 1 -40.73 -8.46 23.82
C MET A 1 -39.46 -8.83 23.03
N THR A 2 -39.02 -10.09 23.05
CA THR A 2 -37.83 -10.58 22.29
C THR A 2 -37.92 -10.45 20.76
N LYS A 3 -39.13 -10.52 20.16
CA LYS A 3 -39.31 -10.43 18.69
C LYS A 3 -39.05 -9.04 18.09
N LEU A 4 -39.20 -7.96 18.88
CA LEU A 4 -38.87 -6.59 18.45
C LEU A 4 -37.43 -6.17 18.79
N LEU A 5 -36.81 -6.84 19.75
CA LEU A 5 -35.43 -6.55 20.17
C LEU A 5 -34.43 -6.87 19.05
N PHE A 6 -34.61 -8.01 18.37
CA PHE A 6 -33.73 -8.46 17.30
C PHE A 6 -33.67 -7.50 16.08
N PRO A 7 -34.80 -7.07 15.47
CA PRO A 7 -34.79 -6.11 14.36
C PRO A 7 -34.26 -4.74 14.76
N LEU A 8 -34.55 -4.30 15.99
CA LEU A 8 -34.03 -3.03 16.52
C LEU A 8 -32.50 -3.08 16.65
N LEU A 9 -31.96 -4.18 17.17
CA LEU A 9 -30.52 -4.35 17.37
C LEU A 9 -29.78 -4.48 16.02
N THR A 10 -30.37 -5.16 15.04
CA THR A 10 -29.81 -5.20 13.67
C THR A 10 -29.87 -3.84 12.98
N PHE A 11 -30.94 -3.07 13.16
CA PHE A 11 -31.03 -1.71 12.62
C PHE A 11 -30.00 -0.77 13.25
N CYS A 12 -29.81 -0.84 14.58
CA CYS A 12 -28.76 -0.10 15.27
C CYS A 12 -27.36 -0.51 14.78
N PHE A 13 -27.12 -1.80 14.55
CA PHE A 13 -25.83 -2.28 14.05
C PHE A 13 -25.56 -1.82 12.61
N LEU A 14 -26.56 -1.86 11.73
CA LEU A 14 -26.44 -1.39 10.34
C LEU A 14 -26.28 0.12 10.23
N SER A 15 -26.87 0.89 11.15
CA SER A 15 -26.76 2.35 11.19
C SER A 15 -25.52 2.85 11.95
N PHE A 16 -24.84 1.97 12.69
CA PHE A 16 -23.60 2.29 13.40
C PHE A 16 -22.55 3.02 12.54
N PRO A 17 -22.16 2.56 11.32
CA PRO A 17 -21.17 3.27 10.51
C PRO A 17 -21.59 4.69 10.12
N LEU A 18 -22.89 4.94 9.92
CA LEU A 18 -23.43 6.28 9.65
C LEU A 18 -23.38 7.16 10.91
N LEU A 19 -23.68 6.59 12.07
CA LEU A 19 -23.54 7.29 13.35
C LEU A 19 -22.08 7.66 13.62
N THR A 20 -21.11 6.82 13.21
CA THR A 20 -19.69 7.19 13.32
C THR A 20 -19.29 8.34 12.42
N GLU A 21 -19.94 8.56 11.27
CA GLU A 21 -19.67 9.73 10.43
C GLU A 21 -20.21 11.02 11.07
N LEU A 22 -21.33 10.93 11.81
CA LEU A 22 -21.96 12.06 12.47
C LEU A 22 -21.29 12.46 13.80
N ILE A 23 -20.77 11.47 14.54
CA ILE A 23 -20.29 11.63 15.92
C ILE A 23 -18.77 11.62 16.00
N ALA A 24 -18.05 10.96 15.07
CA ALA A 24 -16.61 10.84 15.19
C ALA A 24 -15.99 12.24 15.16
N PRO A 25 -15.26 12.63 16.23
CA PRO A 25 -14.30 13.71 16.10
C PRO A 25 -13.42 13.37 14.90
N GLN A 26 -12.92 14.38 14.20
CA GLN A 26 -11.84 14.18 13.24
C GLN A 26 -10.60 13.71 14.02
N TRP A 27 -10.60 12.46 14.48
CA TRP A 27 -9.45 11.79 15.06
C TRP A 27 -8.48 11.67 13.91
N GLU A 28 -7.70 12.72 13.73
CA GLU A 28 -6.79 12.94 12.63
C GLU A 28 -5.56 12.08 12.84
N GLN A 29 -5.78 10.77 12.86
CA GLN A 29 -4.75 9.77 12.77
C GLN A 29 -4.45 9.66 11.27
N THR A 30 -3.66 10.59 10.73
CA THR A 30 -3.28 10.51 9.31
C THR A 30 -2.61 9.16 9.06
N LEU A 31 -3.12 8.40 8.09
CA LEU A 31 -2.39 7.24 7.57
C LEU A 31 -1.23 7.78 6.75
N GLY A 32 -0.01 7.32 7.05
CA GLY A 32 1.15 7.68 6.25
C GLY A 32 1.03 7.15 4.81
N GLY A 33 1.58 7.90 3.85
CA GLY A 33 1.68 7.50 2.45
C GLY A 33 0.81 8.32 1.49
N VAL A 34 0.88 7.96 0.21
CA VAL A 34 0.18 8.68 -0.86
C VAL A 34 -1.25 8.16 -1.00
N THR A 35 -2.21 8.90 -0.45
CA THR A 35 -3.63 8.62 -0.67
C THR A 35 -4.14 9.49 -1.81
N LYS A 36 -4.80 8.88 -2.81
CA LYS A 36 -5.53 9.65 -3.81
C LYS A 36 -6.84 10.11 -3.19
N GLU A 37 -6.97 11.41 -2.94
CA GLU A 37 -8.25 12.00 -2.53
C GLU A 37 -9.33 11.65 -3.56
N ARG A 38 -10.45 11.09 -3.09
CA ARG A 38 -11.61 10.84 -3.93
C ARG A 38 -12.60 11.96 -3.71
N LYS A 39 -13.04 12.59 -4.80
CA LYS A 39 -14.13 13.56 -4.76
C LYS A 39 -15.46 12.84 -4.49
N ARG A 40 -16.33 13.46 -3.70
CA ARG A 40 -17.71 12.99 -3.46
C ARG A 40 -18.45 12.95 -4.82
N PRO A 41 -19.08 11.83 -5.18
CA PRO A 41 -19.82 11.74 -6.45
C PRO A 41 -21.09 12.58 -6.39
N SER A 42 -21.41 13.27 -7.49
CA SER A 42 -22.69 13.94 -7.69
C SER A 42 -23.78 12.93 -8.02
N LEU A 43 -24.97 13.10 -7.43
CA LEU A 43 -26.14 12.29 -7.77
C LEU A 43 -26.74 12.79 -9.09
N SER A 44 -26.88 11.91 -10.07
CA SER A 44 -27.65 12.15 -11.30
C SER A 44 -28.49 10.93 -11.65
N LEU A 45 -29.61 11.14 -12.35
CA LEU A 45 -30.52 10.06 -12.75
C LEU A 45 -29.79 8.97 -13.53
N GLU A 46 -28.91 9.37 -14.47
CA GLU A 46 -28.06 8.47 -15.26
C GLU A 46 -27.07 7.68 -14.39
N SER A 47 -26.40 8.33 -13.43
CA SER A 47 -25.44 7.67 -12.54
C SER A 47 -26.12 6.70 -11.57
N PHE A 48 -27.37 6.98 -11.19
CA PHE A 48 -28.16 6.16 -10.28
C PHE A 48 -28.70 4.90 -10.97
N THR A 49 -29.30 5.05 -12.16
CA THR A 49 -29.83 3.91 -12.93
C THR A 49 -28.75 3.01 -13.48
N SER A 50 -27.56 3.56 -13.76
CA SER A 50 -26.39 2.78 -14.20
C SER A 50 -25.60 2.10 -13.08
N GLY A 51 -25.96 2.27 -11.80
CA GLY A 51 -25.22 1.70 -10.66
C GLY A 51 -23.86 2.38 -10.36
N LYS A 52 -23.47 3.38 -11.17
CA LYS A 52 -22.19 4.07 -11.06
C LYS A 52 -22.12 4.94 -9.81
N PHE A 53 -23.25 5.50 -9.37
CA PHE A 53 -23.33 6.32 -8.18
C PHE A 53 -22.97 5.51 -6.93
N GLN A 54 -23.62 4.36 -6.73
CA GLN A 54 -23.43 3.46 -5.58
C GLN A 54 -21.96 3.02 -5.49
N THR A 55 -21.41 2.52 -6.60
CA THR A 55 -20.01 2.07 -6.66
C THR A 55 -19.02 3.19 -6.30
N ARG A 56 -19.27 4.42 -6.78
CA ARG A 56 -18.39 5.57 -6.50
C ARG A 56 -18.59 6.10 -5.09
N PHE A 57 -19.83 6.08 -4.59
CA PHE A 57 -20.19 6.55 -3.27
C PHE A 57 -19.61 5.64 -2.19
N GLU A 58 -19.76 4.32 -2.30
CA GLU A 58 -19.13 3.35 -1.40
C GLU A 58 -17.60 3.55 -1.34
N LYS A 59 -16.99 3.73 -2.51
CA LYS A 59 -15.56 4.00 -2.67
C LYS A 59 -15.12 5.33 -2.04
N TRP A 60 -15.98 6.34 -2.04
CA TRP A 60 -15.71 7.63 -1.40
C TRP A 60 -15.92 7.52 0.11
N LEU A 61 -17.05 6.94 0.54
CA LEU A 61 -17.44 6.74 1.93
C LEU A 61 -16.34 5.96 2.66
N LEU A 62 -15.93 4.80 2.13
CA LEU A 62 -14.85 4.01 2.73
C LEU A 62 -13.55 4.80 2.95
N ASN A 63 -13.23 5.78 2.10
CA ASN A 63 -12.03 6.60 2.29
C ASN A 63 -12.26 7.81 3.20
N SER A 64 -13.50 8.24 3.37
CA SER A 64 -13.89 9.45 4.10
C SER A 64 -14.36 9.18 5.54
N LEU A 65 -14.62 7.91 5.90
CA LEU A 65 -14.96 7.51 7.26
C LEU A 65 -13.83 7.89 8.23
N GLY A 66 -14.13 8.76 9.21
CA GLY A 66 -13.17 9.19 10.23
C GLY A 66 -12.58 8.04 11.05
N ILE A 67 -13.36 6.98 11.27
CA ILE A 67 -12.92 5.76 11.99
C ILE A 67 -12.02 4.84 11.16
N ARG A 68 -11.83 5.09 9.85
CA ARG A 68 -11.02 4.22 9.01
C ARG A 68 -9.57 4.13 9.51
N ALA A 69 -8.97 5.28 9.81
CA ALA A 69 -7.59 5.32 10.26
C ALA A 69 -7.33 4.50 11.53
N PRO A 70 -8.09 4.68 12.63
CA PRO A 70 -7.91 3.85 13.82
C PRO A 70 -8.20 2.37 13.54
N LEU A 71 -9.20 2.01 12.72
CA LEU A 71 -9.47 0.62 12.36
C LEU A 71 -8.29 -0.02 11.60
N VAL A 72 -7.71 0.67 10.63
CA VAL A 72 -6.54 0.19 9.87
C VAL A 72 -5.33 0.05 10.79
N LYS A 73 -5.09 0.99 11.71
CA LYS A 73 -3.99 0.88 12.67
C LYS A 73 -4.17 -0.29 13.63
N THR A 74 -5.37 -0.47 14.17
CA THR A 74 -5.69 -1.61 15.04
C THR A 74 -5.51 -2.93 14.31
N ASP A 75 -6.03 -3.04 13.09
CA ASP A 75 -5.85 -4.23 12.25
C ASP A 75 -4.36 -4.51 11.98
N ASN A 76 -3.59 -3.51 11.57
CA ASN A 76 -2.15 -3.68 11.36
C ASN A 76 -1.41 -4.07 12.65
N GLN A 77 -1.75 -3.47 13.80
CA GLN A 77 -1.12 -3.78 15.08
C GLN A 77 -1.44 -5.20 15.55
N LEU A 78 -2.69 -5.65 15.39
CA LEU A 78 -3.09 -7.01 15.73
C LEU A 78 -2.36 -8.02 14.83
N ASN A 79 -2.31 -7.76 13.53
CA ASN A 79 -1.59 -8.63 12.59
C ASN A 79 -0.08 -8.69 12.88
N TYR A 80 0.52 -7.57 13.24
CA TYR A 80 1.92 -7.54 13.63
C TYR A 80 2.17 -8.32 14.92
N SER A 81 1.34 -8.09 15.94
CA SER A 81 1.56 -8.66 17.28
C SER A 81 1.25 -10.16 17.35
N LEU A 82 0.21 -10.61 16.66
CA LEU A 82 -0.26 -11.99 16.73
C LEU A 82 0.33 -12.88 15.62
N PHE A 83 0.62 -12.31 14.45
CA PHE A 83 1.00 -13.09 13.27
C PHE A 83 2.33 -12.64 12.65
N SER A 84 3.00 -11.63 13.18
CA SER A 84 4.22 -11.04 12.58
C SER A 84 4.00 -10.58 11.14
N GLN A 85 2.79 -10.09 10.83
CA GLN A 85 2.39 -9.63 9.50
C GLN A 85 2.23 -8.11 9.48
N LEU A 86 2.78 -7.45 8.45
CA LEU A 86 2.79 -6.00 8.33
C LEU A 86 1.46 -5.41 7.84
N PHE A 87 0.70 -6.17 7.06
CA PHE A 87 -0.53 -5.71 6.43
C PHE A 87 -1.52 -6.86 6.33
N SER A 88 -2.76 -6.64 6.74
CA SER A 88 -3.90 -7.56 6.50
C SER A 88 -4.26 -7.66 5.01
N SER A 89 -4.02 -6.57 4.27
CA SER A 89 -4.25 -6.45 2.83
C SER A 89 -3.01 -6.89 2.03
N THR A 90 -3.16 -8.00 1.31
CA THR A 90 -2.14 -8.85 0.65
C THR A 90 -1.29 -8.21 -0.47
N LYS A 91 -1.13 -6.88 -0.51
CA LYS A 91 -0.33 -6.18 -1.54
C LYS A 91 0.81 -5.35 -0.96
N GLY A 92 1.27 -5.69 0.24
CA GLY A 92 2.46 -5.08 0.82
C GLY A 92 3.68 -5.30 -0.08
N LYS A 93 4.32 -4.20 -0.49
CA LYS A 93 5.65 -4.25 -1.12
C LYS A 93 6.75 -4.58 -0.11
N ALA A 94 6.47 -4.37 1.18
CA ALA A 94 7.38 -4.69 2.28
C ALA A 94 6.97 -5.99 2.96
N ILE A 95 7.97 -6.75 3.40
CA ILE A 95 7.85 -7.93 4.25
C ILE A 95 8.62 -7.71 5.55
N LEU A 96 8.28 -8.51 6.56
CA LEU A 96 9.03 -8.57 7.80
C LEU A 96 10.22 -9.53 7.61
N GLY A 97 11.41 -8.97 7.77
CA GLY A 97 12.69 -9.64 7.86
C GLY A 97 13.00 -10.12 9.28
N ASN A 98 14.15 -10.76 9.45
CA ASN A 98 14.62 -11.18 10.76
C ASN A 98 14.83 -9.95 11.66
N ASP A 99 14.64 -10.14 12.97
CA ASP A 99 14.74 -9.10 14.00
C ASP A 99 13.87 -7.87 13.73
N GLY A 100 12.74 -8.05 13.04
CA GLY A 100 11.77 -6.99 12.80
C GLY A 100 12.12 -6.03 11.66
N HIS A 101 13.14 -6.33 10.85
CA HIS A 101 13.55 -5.47 9.74
C HIS A 101 12.51 -5.39 8.64
N LEU A 102 12.25 -4.20 8.09
CA LEU A 102 11.37 -4.04 6.92
C LEU A 102 12.19 -4.13 5.63
N ILE A 103 11.82 -5.09 4.77
CA ILE A 103 12.49 -5.38 3.49
C ILE A 103 11.50 -5.29 2.35
N GLU A 104 11.88 -4.67 1.23
CA GLU A 104 11.04 -4.69 0.03
C GLU A 104 11.12 -6.07 -0.64
N LYS A 105 9.95 -6.72 -0.82
CA LYS A 105 9.81 -8.04 -1.44
C LYS A 105 10.46 -8.12 -2.82
N SER A 106 10.46 -7.00 -3.56
CA SER A 106 11.04 -6.93 -4.90
C SER A 106 12.56 -7.16 -4.90
N TYR A 107 13.28 -6.81 -3.83
CA TYR A 107 14.72 -7.08 -3.73
C TYR A 107 15.01 -8.57 -3.60
N LEU A 108 14.24 -9.28 -2.78
CA LEU A 108 14.40 -10.72 -2.57
C LEU A 108 14.04 -11.51 -3.83
N LEU A 109 12.90 -11.16 -4.46
CA LEU A 109 12.48 -11.79 -5.72
C LEU A 109 13.47 -11.51 -6.86
N ARG A 110 14.15 -10.36 -6.87
CA ARG A 110 15.25 -10.10 -7.82
C ARG A 110 16.45 -10.96 -7.52
N ALA A 111 16.87 -11.05 -6.26
CA ALA A 111 18.00 -11.91 -5.86
C ALA A 111 17.77 -13.37 -6.29
N GLN A 112 16.54 -13.87 -6.17
CA GLN A 112 16.14 -15.22 -6.58
C GLN A 112 15.97 -15.42 -8.10
N GLY A 113 16.22 -14.42 -8.93
CA GLY A 113 16.05 -14.56 -10.38
C GLY A 113 14.64 -14.23 -10.90
N ALA A 114 13.62 -14.20 -10.04
CA ALA A 114 12.21 -14.13 -10.42
C ALA A 114 11.78 -12.79 -11.04
N LEU A 115 12.47 -11.70 -10.72
CA LEU A 115 12.13 -10.33 -11.17
C LEU A 115 13.27 -9.60 -11.91
N TYR A 116 14.14 -10.32 -12.63
CA TYR A 116 15.12 -9.64 -13.48
C TYR A 116 14.45 -8.95 -14.68
N PRO A 117 14.77 -7.67 -14.95
CA PRO A 117 14.39 -7.06 -16.20
C PRO A 117 15.01 -7.86 -17.36
N LYS A 118 14.25 -8.02 -18.45
CA LYS A 118 14.75 -8.65 -19.68
C LYS A 118 16.03 -7.94 -20.10
N LYS A 119 17.07 -8.68 -20.51
CA LYS A 119 18.38 -8.17 -20.94
C LYS A 119 18.27 -6.94 -21.85
N LYS A 120 17.36 -6.98 -22.84
CA LYS A 120 17.09 -5.88 -23.77
C LYS A 120 16.67 -4.56 -23.08
N ALA A 121 15.86 -4.63 -22.03
CA ALA A 121 15.44 -3.44 -21.29
C ALA A 121 16.59 -2.82 -20.50
N LEU A 122 17.49 -3.66 -19.96
CA LEU A 122 18.69 -3.19 -19.28
C LEU A 122 19.68 -2.54 -20.26
N GLU A 123 19.91 -3.17 -21.41
CA GLU A 123 20.76 -2.63 -22.48
C GLU A 123 20.26 -1.27 -22.97
N GLN A 124 18.94 -1.12 -23.17
CA GLN A 124 18.34 0.16 -23.53
C GLN A 124 18.59 1.22 -22.44
N LYS A 125 18.46 0.85 -21.16
CA LYS A 125 18.71 1.79 -20.06
C LYS A 125 20.17 2.23 -20.01
N ILE A 126 21.11 1.32 -20.25
CA ILE A 126 22.54 1.62 -20.34
C ILE A 126 22.79 2.58 -21.51
N GLN A 127 22.21 2.33 -22.68
CA GLN A 127 22.33 3.22 -23.84
C GLN A 127 21.79 4.63 -23.56
N GLU A 128 20.64 4.75 -22.89
CA GLU A 128 20.06 6.03 -22.48
C GLU A 128 21.00 6.81 -21.54
N VAL A 129 21.60 6.12 -20.56
CA VAL A 129 22.55 6.72 -19.61
C VAL A 129 23.83 7.14 -20.30
N THR A 130 24.36 6.33 -21.22
CA THR A 130 25.55 6.66 -22.01
C THR A 130 25.30 7.85 -22.93
N ALA A 131 24.14 7.92 -23.58
CA ALA A 131 23.77 9.08 -24.40
C ALA A 131 23.69 10.36 -23.56
N LEU A 132 23.10 10.29 -22.37
CA LEU A 132 23.05 11.41 -21.43
C LEU A 132 24.45 11.84 -20.98
N HIS A 133 25.34 10.88 -20.70
CA HIS A 133 26.73 11.15 -20.33
C HIS A 133 27.44 11.99 -21.41
N HIS A 134 27.39 11.57 -22.68
CA HIS A 134 28.03 12.31 -23.77
C HIS A 134 27.45 13.71 -23.97
N LEU A 135 26.13 13.89 -23.79
CA LEU A 135 25.50 15.21 -23.88
C LEU A 135 25.95 16.16 -22.75
N LEU A 136 26.19 15.63 -21.56
CA LEU A 136 26.70 16.40 -20.42
C LEU A 136 28.19 16.70 -20.57
N GLU A 137 28.97 15.73 -21.03
CA GLU A 137 30.40 15.86 -21.30
C GLU A 137 30.68 16.94 -22.35
N ALA A 138 29.90 16.98 -23.44
CA ALA A 138 29.97 18.03 -24.45
C ALA A 138 29.66 19.44 -23.91
N LYS A 139 29.03 19.53 -22.73
CA LYS A 139 28.74 20.77 -22.01
C LYS A 139 29.72 21.02 -20.84
N GLY A 140 30.82 20.26 -20.76
CA GLY A 140 31.81 20.35 -19.70
C GLY A 140 31.30 19.86 -18.33
N LYS A 141 30.27 19.01 -18.30
CA LYS A 141 29.67 18.47 -17.06
C LYS A 141 29.99 16.98 -16.93
N PHE A 142 30.40 16.57 -15.74
CA PHE A 142 30.65 15.16 -15.42
C PHE A 142 29.39 14.51 -14.83
N LEU A 143 29.02 13.32 -15.32
CA LEU A 143 27.91 12.53 -14.80
C LEU A 143 28.44 11.39 -13.91
N ILE A 144 27.98 11.34 -12.66
CA ILE A 144 28.24 10.24 -11.74
C ILE A 144 26.94 9.45 -11.56
N VAL A 145 27.01 8.14 -11.78
CA VAL A 145 25.90 7.21 -11.52
C VAL A 145 26.23 6.42 -10.26
N LEU A 146 25.54 6.73 -9.16
CA LEU A 146 25.69 6.02 -7.89
C LEU A 146 24.56 4.99 -7.74
N ILE A 147 24.91 3.71 -7.70
CA ILE A 147 23.97 2.62 -7.40
C ILE A 147 24.22 2.19 -5.96
N SER A 148 23.30 2.53 -5.06
CA SER A 148 23.37 2.11 -3.66
C SER A 148 22.94 0.65 -3.52
N ALA A 149 23.67 -0.11 -2.71
CA ALA A 149 23.24 -1.44 -2.30
C ALA A 149 21.89 -1.37 -1.56
N ASN A 150 21.08 -2.43 -1.71
CA ASN A 150 19.84 -2.57 -0.95
C ASN A 150 20.13 -3.21 0.43
N LYS A 151 19.16 -3.16 1.35
CA LYS A 151 19.36 -3.70 2.72
C LYS A 151 19.77 -5.17 2.75
N PRO A 152 19.10 -6.11 2.04
CA PRO A 152 19.52 -7.51 2.04
C PRO A 152 20.93 -7.75 1.47
N ALA A 153 21.40 -6.89 0.55
CA ALA A 153 22.75 -6.99 0.00
C ALA A 153 23.86 -6.56 0.99
N LEU A 154 23.55 -5.62 1.90
CA LEU A 154 24.49 -5.17 2.95
C LEU A 154 24.38 -6.00 4.22
N HIS A 155 23.17 -6.49 4.53
CA HIS A 155 22.84 -7.24 5.73
C HIS A 155 22.08 -8.52 5.34
N PRO A 156 22.77 -9.57 4.85
CA PRO A 156 22.12 -10.82 4.47
C PRO A 156 21.34 -11.46 5.62
N GLU A 157 21.79 -11.27 6.87
CA GLU A 157 21.20 -11.78 8.10
C GLU A 157 19.75 -11.32 8.34
N VAL A 158 19.34 -10.20 7.75
CA VAL A 158 17.95 -9.72 7.87
C VAL A 158 16.98 -10.49 6.97
N THR A 159 17.48 -11.30 6.04
CA THR A 159 16.68 -12.03 5.06
C THR A 159 16.00 -13.23 5.72
N PRO A 160 14.66 -13.36 5.61
CA PRO A 160 13.96 -14.55 6.09
C PRO A 160 14.42 -15.81 5.36
N GLU A 161 14.48 -16.93 6.08
CA GLU A 161 14.93 -18.22 5.56
C GLU A 161 14.18 -18.65 4.29
N ILE A 162 12.86 -18.42 4.23
CA ILE A 162 12.00 -18.71 3.08
C ILE A 162 12.41 -18.00 1.78
N TYR A 163 13.25 -16.97 1.86
CA TYR A 163 13.78 -16.23 0.71
C TYR A 163 15.26 -16.52 0.43
N THR A 164 15.91 -17.32 1.26
CA THR A 164 17.33 -17.70 1.08
C THR A 164 17.42 -18.67 -0.10
N ILE A 165 18.38 -18.46 -0.99
CA ILE A 165 18.66 -19.39 -2.08
C ILE A 165 19.44 -20.53 -1.44
N GLY A 166 18.87 -21.75 -1.44
CA GLY A 166 19.60 -22.93 -1.00
C GLY A 166 20.81 -23.17 -1.89
N ASP A 167 21.94 -23.50 -1.28
CA ASP A 167 23.19 -23.88 -1.96
C ASP A 167 23.00 -25.08 -2.90
#